data_AF-A0A3S8UC83-F1
#
_entry.id   AF-A0A3S8UC83-F1
#
_cell.length_a   1.000
_cell.length_b   1.000
_cell.length_c   1.000
_cell.angle_alpha   90.00
_cell.angle_beta   90.00
_cell.angle_gamma   90.00
#
_symmetry.space_group_name_H-M   'P 1'
#
loop_
_entity.id
_entity.type
_entity.pdbx_description
1 polymer ?
#
loop_
_entity_poly.entity_id
_entity_poly.type
_entity_poly.pdbx_seq_one_letter_code
_entity_poly.pdbx_strand_id
1 'polypeptide(L)'
;MTDDRRIPRTALLLGLAGLIPFLWSAATHLSPDLSRWAGQVLSPMFLGAVVGVTYGTVILSFMSGVLWGFATKAEGTEAAVAYGLSVIPALWVFFMVTDASANSTIFLAAGFVGLLLLDAMYAAWGLAPRWWLRLRVMLTVVVLACLAIPLQV
;
A
#
# COMPACT_ATOMS: atom_id res chain seq x y z
N MET A 1 -5.80 -7.37 -30.67
CA MET A 1 -6.52 -7.10 -29.40
C MET A 1 -5.69 -7.70 -28.27
N THR A 2 -4.83 -6.89 -27.65
CA THR A 2 -4.00 -7.34 -26.51
C THR A 2 -4.93 -7.76 -25.37
N ASP A 3 -4.71 -8.94 -24.81
CA ASP A 3 -5.48 -9.47 -23.67
C ASP A 3 -5.26 -8.59 -22.43
N ASP A 4 -6.09 -7.57 -22.27
CA ASP A 4 -6.03 -6.59 -21.17
C ASP A 4 -6.44 -7.18 -19.82
N ARG A 5 -6.64 -8.51 -19.74
CA ARG A 5 -6.88 -9.24 -18.50
C ARG A 5 -5.60 -9.80 -17.88
N ARG A 6 -4.51 -9.92 -18.64
CA ARG A 6 -3.21 -10.38 -18.11
C ARG A 6 -2.50 -9.24 -17.42
N ILE A 7 -1.98 -9.50 -16.22
CA ILE A 7 -1.13 -8.53 -15.52
C ILE A 7 0.17 -8.38 -16.34
N PRO A 8 0.54 -7.16 -16.76
CA PRO A 8 1.81 -6.92 -17.43
C PRO A 8 2.97 -7.37 -16.56
N ARG A 9 3.94 -8.11 -17.13
CA ARG A 9 5.07 -8.68 -16.37
C ARG A 9 5.84 -7.63 -15.57
N THR A 10 6.09 -6.46 -16.16
CA THR A 10 6.78 -5.35 -15.48
C THR A 10 5.99 -4.87 -14.27
N ALA A 11 4.67 -4.68 -14.39
CA ALA A 11 3.82 -4.27 -13.27
C ALA A 11 3.79 -5.33 -12.16
N LEU A 12 3.75 -6.61 -12.52
CA LEU A 12 3.80 -7.71 -11.57
C LEU A 12 5.13 -7.76 -10.82
N LEU A 13 6.26 -7.73 -11.54
CA LEU A 13 7.60 -7.82 -10.94
C LEU A 13 7.90 -6.62 -10.05
N LEU A 14 7.60 -5.40 -10.51
CA LEU A 14 7.79 -4.20 -9.69
C LEU A 14 6.84 -4.16 -8.50
N GLY A 15 5.58 -4.59 -8.67
CA GLY A 15 4.62 -4.71 -7.58
C GLY A 15 5.10 -5.69 -6.49
N LEU A 16 5.60 -6.86 -6.90
CA LEU A 16 6.17 -7.84 -5.97
C LEU A 16 7.47 -7.34 -5.31
N ALA A 17 8.34 -6.66 -6.05
CA ALA A 17 9.54 -6.05 -5.49
C ALA A 17 9.20 -4.96 -4.45
N GLY A 18 8.11 -4.24 -4.65
CA GLY A 18 7.57 -3.29 -3.67
C GLY A 18 7.16 -3.94 -2.34
N LEU A 19 7.04 -5.27 -2.24
CA LEU A 19 6.73 -5.96 -0.97
C LEU A 19 7.97 -6.14 -0.09
N ILE A 20 9.18 -5.93 -0.62
CA ILE A 20 10.44 -6.21 0.11
C ILE A 20 10.51 -5.47 1.45
N PRO A 21 10.21 -4.16 1.58
CA PRO A 21 10.30 -3.49 2.88
C PRO A 21 9.27 -3.97 3.90
N PHE A 22 8.10 -4.44 3.47
CA PHE A 22 7.10 -5.03 4.35
C PHE A 22 7.53 -6.40 4.87
N LEU A 23 8.07 -7.25 3.99
CA LEU A 23 8.64 -8.54 4.38
C LEU A 23 9.83 -8.35 5.33
N TRP A 24 10.66 -7.34 5.08
CA TRP A 24 11.77 -6.98 5.94
C TRP A 24 11.32 -6.48 7.33
N SER A 25 10.29 -5.62 7.36
CA SER A 25 9.62 -5.20 8.61
C SER A 25 9.17 -6.40 9.43
N ALA A 26 8.46 -7.34 8.80
CA ALA A 26 8.01 -8.57 9.45
C ALA A 26 9.18 -9.45 9.94
N ALA A 27 10.19 -9.68 9.10
CA ALA A 27 11.33 -10.54 9.44
C ALA A 27 12.15 -9.98 10.61
N THR A 28 12.44 -8.68 10.61
CA THR A 28 13.17 -8.02 11.70
C THR A 28 12.34 -7.87 12.98
N HIS A 29 11.01 -7.90 12.88
CA HIS A 29 10.15 -7.99 14.06
C HIS A 29 10.17 -9.39 14.69
N LEU A 30 10.09 -10.44 13.86
CA LEU A 30 10.03 -11.84 14.33
C LEU A 30 11.37 -12.40 14.81
N SER A 31 12.50 -11.85 14.35
CA SER A 31 13.84 -12.35 14.69
C SER A 31 14.66 -11.29 15.43
N PRO A 32 14.80 -11.42 16.76
CA PRO A 32 15.66 -10.53 17.56
C PRO A 32 17.12 -10.54 17.09
N ASP A 33 17.63 -11.67 16.64
CA ASP A 33 19.01 -11.80 16.15
C ASP A 33 19.22 -11.03 14.85
N LEU A 34 18.28 -11.17 13.91
CA LEU A 34 18.29 -10.42 12.66
C LEU A 34 18.17 -8.92 12.93
N SER A 35 17.28 -8.53 13.84
CA SER A 35 17.09 -7.12 14.23
C SER A 35 18.35 -6.53 14.84
N ARG A 36 19.01 -7.25 15.76
CA ARG A 36 20.27 -6.82 16.39
C ARG A 36 21.39 -6.68 15.37
N TRP A 37 21.56 -7.67 14.50
CA TRP A 37 22.56 -7.60 13.43
C TRP A 37 22.27 -6.43 12.49
N ALA A 38 21.03 -6.29 12.03
CA ALA A 38 20.63 -5.21 11.14
C ALA A 38 20.84 -3.83 11.78
N GLY A 39 20.56 -3.68 13.07
CA GLY A 39 20.81 -2.43 13.81
C GLY A 39 22.27 -2.03 13.96
N GLN A 40 23.23 -2.92 13.67
CA GLN A 40 24.65 -2.56 13.62
C GLN A 40 25.03 -1.85 12.31
N VAL A 41 24.26 -2.06 11.23
CA VAL A 41 24.58 -1.61 9.88
C VAL A 41 23.53 -0.67 9.27
N LEU A 42 22.29 -0.71 9.77
CA LEU A 42 21.17 0.10 9.29
C LEU A 42 20.69 1.06 10.36
N SER A 43 20.18 2.21 9.91
CA SER A 43 19.47 3.16 10.79
C SER A 43 18.24 2.51 11.43
N PRO A 44 17.85 2.88 12.67
CA PRO A 44 16.63 2.40 13.33
C PRO A 44 15.35 2.55 12.50
N MET A 45 15.32 3.50 11.55
CA MET A 45 14.18 3.67 10.64
C MET A 45 13.92 2.47 9.72
N PHE A 46 14.90 1.58 9.55
CA PHE A 46 14.81 0.39 8.70
C PHE A 46 14.56 -0.90 9.49
N LEU A 47 14.13 -0.82 10.75
CA LEU A 47 13.95 -1.98 11.62
C LEU A 47 12.51 -2.12 12.11
N GLY A 48 12.05 -3.37 12.22
CA GLY A 48 10.78 -3.75 12.84
C GLY A 48 9.59 -2.98 12.27
N ALA A 49 8.67 -2.57 13.14
CA ALA A 49 7.47 -1.84 12.73
C ALA A 49 7.75 -0.48 12.06
N VAL A 50 8.87 0.17 12.39
CA VAL A 50 9.18 1.52 11.89
C VAL A 50 9.27 1.52 10.37
N VAL A 51 10.02 0.58 9.79
CA VAL A 51 10.18 0.50 8.32
C VAL A 51 8.88 0.13 7.63
N GLY A 52 8.07 -0.75 8.23
CA GLY A 52 6.76 -1.15 7.71
C GLY A 52 5.80 0.03 7.67
N VAL A 53 5.74 0.81 8.74
CA VAL A 53 4.87 1.99 8.83
C VAL A 53 5.36 3.10 7.90
N THR A 54 6.65 3.47 7.95
CA THR A 54 7.19 4.55 7.11
C THR A 54 7.03 4.22 5.62
N TYR A 55 7.41 3.02 5.20
CA TYR A 55 7.29 2.63 3.80
C TYR A 55 5.82 2.45 3.38
N GLY A 56 4.97 1.91 4.26
CA GLY A 56 3.54 1.80 3.98
C GLY A 56 2.87 3.16 3.80
N THR A 57 3.29 4.19 4.55
CA THR A 57 2.85 5.57 4.35
C THR A 57 3.22 6.10 2.98
N VAL A 58 4.45 5.84 2.53
CA VAL A 58 4.91 6.20 1.17
C VAL A 58 4.07 5.50 0.11
N ILE A 59 3.83 4.19 0.25
CA ILE A 59 3.05 3.42 -0.73
C ILE A 59 1.58 3.87 -0.76
N LEU A 60 0.94 4.09 0.40
CA LEU A 60 -0.45 4.53 0.43
C LEU A 60 -0.62 5.89 -0.26
N SER A 61 0.30 6.82 -0.02
CA SER A 61 0.35 8.14 -0.65
C SER A 61 0.64 8.05 -2.15
N PHE A 62 1.57 7.18 -2.56
CA PHE A 62 1.87 6.93 -3.96
C PHE A 62 0.64 6.42 -4.73
N MET A 63 -0.11 5.50 -4.13
CA MET A 63 -1.30 4.92 -4.74
C MET A 63 -2.45 5.91 -4.87
N SER A 64 -2.57 6.87 -3.95
CA SER A 64 -3.48 8.03 -4.10
C SER A 64 -3.20 8.78 -5.41
N GLY A 65 -1.92 9.00 -5.75
CA GLY A 65 -1.52 9.60 -7.04
C GLY A 65 -1.91 8.74 -8.26
N VAL A 66 -1.93 7.42 -8.13
CA VAL A 66 -2.38 6.54 -9.22
C VAL A 66 -3.89 6.65 -9.44
N LEU A 67 -4.69 6.72 -8.37
CA LEU A 67 -6.14 6.96 -8.49
C LEU A 67 -6.42 8.31 -9.15
N TRP A 68 -5.65 9.35 -8.82
CA TRP A 68 -5.73 10.65 -9.51
C TRP A 68 -5.44 10.48 -11.00
N GLY A 69 -4.43 9.69 -11.35
CA GLY A 69 -4.12 9.33 -12.74
C GLY A 69 -5.28 8.62 -13.46
N PHE A 70 -6.00 7.72 -12.81
CA PHE A 70 -7.21 7.10 -13.38
C PHE A 70 -8.38 8.08 -13.51
N ALA A 71 -8.53 9.02 -12.57
CA ALA A 71 -9.57 10.05 -12.62
C ALA A 71 -9.47 10.95 -13.86
N THR A 72 -8.28 11.05 -14.48
CA THR A 72 -8.10 11.78 -15.76
C THR A 72 -8.92 11.22 -16.93
N LYS A 73 -9.43 9.98 -16.81
CA LYS A 73 -10.28 9.35 -17.83
C LYS A 73 -11.77 9.63 -17.65
N ALA A 74 -12.17 10.18 -16.51
CA ALA A 74 -13.56 10.51 -16.22
C ALA A 74 -13.90 11.92 -16.71
N GLU A 75 -15.18 12.21 -16.90
CA GLU A 75 -15.68 13.53 -17.33
C GLU A 75 -16.79 14.03 -16.39
N GLY A 76 -17.06 15.35 -16.45
CA GLY A 76 -18.15 15.97 -15.71
C GLY A 76 -18.13 15.73 -14.19
N THR A 77 -19.29 15.39 -13.63
CA THR A 77 -19.46 15.12 -12.19
C THR A 77 -18.67 13.90 -11.72
N GLU A 78 -18.54 12.87 -12.56
CA GLU A 78 -17.78 11.65 -12.24
C GLU A 78 -16.30 11.99 -12.02
N ALA A 79 -15.72 12.85 -12.85
CA ALA A 79 -14.34 13.32 -12.68
C ALA A 79 -14.13 14.01 -11.34
N ALA A 80 -15.03 14.92 -10.96
CA ALA A 80 -14.94 15.64 -9.68
C ALA A 80 -14.96 14.67 -8.48
N VAL A 81 -15.85 13.66 -8.52
CA VAL A 81 -15.94 12.62 -7.49
C VAL A 81 -14.68 11.76 -7.49
N ALA A 82 -14.21 11.30 -8.66
CA ALA A 82 -12.99 10.51 -8.77
C ALA A 82 -11.79 11.27 -8.17
N TYR A 83 -11.52 12.49 -8.60
CA TYR A 83 -10.43 13.30 -8.03
C TYR A 83 -10.57 13.48 -6.51
N GLY A 84 -11.76 13.79 -6.01
CA GLY A 84 -12.02 13.93 -4.58
C GLY A 84 -11.72 12.65 -3.79
N LEU A 85 -12.10 11.48 -4.33
CA LEU A 85 -11.83 10.19 -3.70
C LEU A 85 -10.34 9.80 -3.79
N SER A 86 -9.65 10.25 -4.84
CA SER A 86 -8.24 9.91 -5.06
C SER A 86 -7.31 10.43 -3.97
N VAL A 87 -7.61 11.59 -3.37
CA VAL A 87 -6.74 12.22 -2.34
C VAL A 87 -6.92 11.66 -0.94
N ILE A 88 -8.03 10.95 -0.70
CA ILE A 88 -8.39 10.45 0.63
C ILE A 88 -7.28 9.58 1.24
N PRO A 89 -6.64 8.62 0.53
CA PRO A 89 -5.61 7.79 1.14
C PRO A 89 -4.38 8.58 1.60
N ALA A 90 -3.94 9.59 0.84
CA ALA A 90 -2.81 10.44 1.22
C ALA A 90 -3.15 11.30 2.45
N LEU A 91 -4.34 11.89 2.50
CA LEU A 91 -4.79 12.65 3.66
C LEU A 91 -5.02 11.76 4.89
N TRP A 92 -5.58 10.57 4.68
CA TRP A 92 -5.78 9.58 5.74
C TRP A 92 -4.46 9.27 6.44
N VAL A 93 -3.42 8.91 5.68
CA VAL A 93 -2.15 8.55 6.29
C VAL A 93 -1.43 9.73 6.92
N PHE A 94 -1.56 10.93 6.33
CA PHE A 94 -1.01 12.16 6.91
C PHE A 94 -1.57 12.46 8.30
N PHE A 95 -2.87 12.27 8.52
CA PHE A 95 -3.50 12.58 9.81
C PHE A 95 -3.52 11.41 10.79
N MET A 96 -3.61 10.17 10.31
CA MET A 96 -3.84 9.00 11.18
C MET A 96 -2.55 8.26 11.54
N VAL A 97 -1.49 8.37 10.76
CA VAL A 97 -0.24 7.59 10.95
C VAL A 97 0.89 8.54 11.34
N THR A 98 1.13 8.66 12.64
CA THR A 98 2.03 9.67 13.21
C THR A 98 3.30 9.09 13.84
N ASP A 99 3.32 7.79 14.06
CA ASP A 99 4.43 7.08 14.70
C ASP A 99 4.45 5.58 14.32
N ALA A 100 5.32 4.79 14.96
CA ALA A 100 5.39 3.34 14.78
C ALA A 100 4.59 2.55 15.83
N SER A 101 3.54 3.15 16.42
CA SER A 101 2.68 2.47 17.39
C SER A 101 1.77 1.42 16.73
N ALA A 102 1.18 0.54 17.55
CA ALA A 102 0.15 -0.39 17.12
C ALA A 102 -1.06 0.34 16.52
N ASN A 103 -1.47 1.48 17.08
CA ASN A 103 -2.60 2.27 16.55
C ASN A 103 -2.29 2.82 15.15
N SER A 104 -1.12 3.43 14.96
CA SER A 104 -0.67 3.89 13.63
C SER A 104 -0.62 2.74 12.61
N THR A 105 -0.18 1.55 13.05
CA THR A 105 -0.15 0.35 12.21
C THR A 105 -1.57 -0.13 11.84
N ILE A 106 -2.52 -0.11 12.78
CA ILE A 106 -3.93 -0.44 12.54
C ILE A 106 -4.56 0.57 11.56
N PHE A 107 -4.32 1.87 11.74
CA PHE A 107 -4.82 2.90 10.83
C PHE A 107 -4.21 2.78 9.44
N LEU A 108 -2.93 2.43 9.34
CA LEU A 108 -2.28 2.17 8.06
C LEU A 108 -2.90 0.95 7.36
N ALA A 109 -3.12 -0.14 8.09
CA ALA A 109 -3.79 -1.33 7.56
C ALA A 109 -5.22 -1.03 7.09
N ALA A 110 -5.99 -0.28 7.88
CA ALA A 110 -7.31 0.21 7.49
C ALA A 110 -7.24 1.09 6.22
N GLY A 111 -6.22 1.93 6.11
CA GLY A 111 -5.93 2.73 4.91
C GLY A 111 -5.71 1.86 3.67
N PHE A 112 -4.94 0.78 3.77
CA PHE A 112 -4.75 -0.18 2.67
C PHE A 112 -6.02 -0.91 2.26
N VAL A 113 -6.88 -1.27 3.23
CA VAL A 113 -8.21 -1.84 2.95
C VAL A 113 -9.08 -0.81 2.24
N GLY A 114 -9.16 0.42 2.75
CA GLY A 114 -9.90 1.52 2.14
C GLY A 114 -9.42 1.82 0.71
N LEU A 115 -8.11 1.84 0.49
CA LEU A 115 -7.51 1.98 -0.84
C LEU A 115 -7.92 0.83 -1.78
N LEU A 116 -7.97 -0.42 -1.30
CA LEU A 116 -8.42 -1.55 -2.12
C LEU A 116 -9.91 -1.43 -2.50
N LEU A 117 -10.74 -0.89 -1.62
CA LEU A 117 -12.13 -0.58 -1.93
C LEU A 117 -12.25 0.53 -2.98
N LEU A 118 -11.41 1.57 -2.89
CA LEU A 118 -11.31 2.61 -3.92
C LEU A 118 -10.83 2.02 -5.26
N ASP A 119 -9.79 1.18 -5.25
CA ASP A 119 -9.33 0.44 -6.43
C ASP A 119 -10.48 -0.35 -7.07
N ALA A 120 -11.36 -0.95 -6.26
CA ALA A 120 -12.50 -1.72 -6.74
C ALA A 120 -13.58 -0.85 -7.37
N MET A 121 -13.89 0.28 -6.76
CA MET A 121 -14.83 1.27 -7.30
C MET A 121 -14.31 1.87 -8.62
N TYR A 122 -13.03 2.23 -8.70
CA TYR A 122 -12.42 2.72 -9.95
C TYR A 122 -12.40 1.68 -11.06
N ALA A 123 -12.22 0.40 -10.72
CA ALA A 123 -12.36 -0.68 -11.67
C ALA A 123 -13.83 -0.88 -12.12
N ALA A 124 -14.79 -0.73 -11.21
CA ALA A 124 -16.22 -0.80 -11.52
C ALA A 124 -16.69 0.34 -12.43
N TRP A 125 -16.11 1.54 -12.28
CA TRP A 125 -16.32 2.69 -13.17
C TRP A 125 -15.56 2.60 -14.50
N GLY A 126 -14.79 1.53 -14.72
CA GLY A 126 -14.02 1.34 -15.96
C GLY A 126 -12.81 2.28 -16.10
N LEU A 127 -12.43 3.00 -15.04
CA LEU A 127 -11.28 3.91 -15.05
C LEU A 127 -9.95 3.15 -14.90
N ALA A 128 -9.95 2.06 -14.12
CA ALA A 128 -8.79 1.21 -13.93
C ALA A 128 -8.71 0.06 -14.97
N PRO A 129 -7.50 -0.38 -15.37
CA PRO A 129 -7.33 -1.55 -16.23
C PRO A 129 -7.91 -2.84 -15.63
N ARG A 130 -8.36 -3.79 -16.45
CA ARG A 130 -9.07 -5.01 -15.98
C ARG A 130 -8.20 -5.93 -15.12
N TRP A 131 -6.88 -5.89 -15.32
CA TRP A 131 -5.91 -6.66 -14.53
C TRP A 131 -5.57 -6.00 -13.18
N TRP A 132 -5.90 -4.72 -13.00
CA TRP A 132 -5.47 -3.88 -11.88
C TRP A 132 -5.84 -4.49 -10.53
N LEU A 133 -7.12 -4.75 -10.31
CA LEU A 133 -7.64 -5.27 -9.04
C LEU A 133 -6.98 -6.59 -8.64
N ARG A 134 -6.71 -7.48 -9.59
CA ARG A 134 -6.08 -8.77 -9.30
C ARG A 134 -4.67 -8.58 -8.74
N LEU A 135 -3.91 -7.65 -9.33
CA LEU A 135 -2.60 -7.29 -8.80
C LEU A 135 -2.74 -6.66 -7.40
N ARG A 136 -3.64 -5.68 -7.25
CA ARG A 136 -3.84 -4.96 -5.99
C ARG A 136 -4.25 -5.88 -4.85
N VAL A 137 -5.21 -6.80 -5.05
CA VAL A 137 -5.61 -7.78 -4.04
C VAL A 137 -4.41 -8.61 -3.57
N MET A 138 -3.63 -9.16 -4.50
CA MET A 138 -2.47 -9.99 -4.16
C MET A 138 -1.44 -9.21 -3.33
N LEU A 139 -1.08 -8.00 -3.75
CA LEU A 139 -0.10 -7.18 -3.03
C LEU A 139 -0.64 -6.74 -1.66
N THR A 140 -1.88 -6.25 -1.61
CA THR A 140 -2.50 -5.78 -0.37
C THR A 140 -2.63 -6.89 0.67
N VAL A 141 -2.96 -8.12 0.27
CA VAL A 141 -3.00 -9.27 1.20
C VAL A 141 -1.63 -9.48 1.86
N VAL A 142 -0.54 -9.43 1.11
CA VAL A 142 0.81 -9.59 1.67
C VAL A 142 1.17 -8.41 2.59
N VAL A 143 0.85 -7.18 2.17
CA VAL A 143 1.07 -5.98 3.01
C VAL A 143 0.33 -6.12 4.34
N LEU A 144 -0.96 -6.45 4.32
CA LEU A 144 -1.76 -6.60 5.54
C LEU A 144 -1.24 -7.72 6.44
N ALA A 145 -0.82 -8.85 5.86
CA ALA A 145 -0.19 -9.93 6.62
C ALA A 145 1.10 -9.46 7.31
N CYS A 146 1.94 -8.68 6.63
CA CYS A 146 3.16 -8.12 7.22
C CYS A 146 2.88 -7.09 8.32
N LEU A 147 1.88 -6.23 8.13
CA LEU A 147 1.47 -5.22 9.12
C LEU A 147 0.79 -5.84 10.35
N ALA A 148 0.18 -7.01 10.23
CA ALA A 148 -0.44 -7.70 11.34
C ALA A 148 0.58 -8.30 12.32
N ILE A 149 1.80 -8.63 11.85
CA ILE A 149 2.83 -9.28 12.67
C ILE A 149 3.20 -8.44 13.90
N PRO A 150 3.53 -7.13 13.78
CA PRO A 150 3.82 -6.29 14.93
C PRO A 150 2.65 -6.04 15.90
N LEU A 151 1.43 -6.47 15.56
CA LEU A 151 0.24 -6.31 16.40
C LEU A 151 -0.03 -7.52 17.31
N GLN A 152 0.70 -8.62 17.12
CA GLN A 152 0.60 -9.81 17.95
C GLN A 152 1.36 -9.55 19.26
N VAL A 153 0.61 -9.15 20.30
CA VAL A 153 1.11 -9.00 21.68
C VAL A 153 1.15 -10.34 22.38
#